data_AF-A0ABD7ST72-F1
#
_entry.id   AF-A0ABD7ST72-F1
#
_cell.length_a   1.000
_cell.length_b   1.000
_cell.length_c   1.000
_cell.angle_alpha   90.00
_cell.angle_beta   90.00
_cell.angle_gamma   90.00
#
_symmetry.space_group_name_H-M   'P 1'
#
loop_
_entity.id
_entity.type
_entity.pdbx_description
1 polymer ?
#
loop_
_entity_poly.entity_id
_entity_poly.type
_entity_poly.pdbx_seq_one_letter_code
_entity_poly.pdbx_strand_id
1 'polypeptide(L)'
;MADRNDPYEGFGWIIALVFVLMVILMAIVDEPFTIPWAAFRYVESYLWTSLPFMPDYIHDTHYELRKFLSQSDWKDLTWWNVFSVERTLSYTTTWIYIIPATKYFFLNLRKNRLKDRLKKRLDFEQMLHDQSQVYRYTRYLIKHNPLKYGTDLNKGIFAIRASVLHGLKKMRILWPDRENGTLIFDEARAVDVFSDQLRYLLPKDLNELNFLHKYYMCVFSLRLGDLPNVYDNREIKRAKTKLKLIKFAQGIINNFLFSLFPFRKHLKRKLSELRIFYAYGDFKNEITLNEDSFNETFRLNFLGDLSYHYNGELDLKYIERHVNHIFPQVLACKSFIELRSQHAYVESLLRRLLFEGRSIGKMPPNHFSFLKMVDRQLWYALNDEGLPGASIEAAGVYSHYELERRSGIKSYFPHVQQAIVSLSYPKTIDEFDRIKVIDDHPLSELFDYDPNEEYRAHIEKLKNDPDYRLKQTILGDANL
;
A
#
# COMPACT_ATOMS: atom_id res chain seq x y z
N MET A 1 28.16 28.70 22.43
CA MET A 1 29.22 27.77 22.86
C MET A 1 29.31 26.69 21.79
N ALA A 2 30.37 26.72 20.98
CA ALA A 2 30.59 25.76 19.91
C ALA A 2 30.91 24.40 20.52
N ASP A 3 30.24 23.37 20.01
CA ASP A 3 30.37 21.98 20.42
C ASP A 3 31.78 21.50 20.01
N ARG A 4 32.67 21.31 20.98
CA ARG A 4 34.11 21.00 20.80
C ARG A 4 34.39 19.54 20.38
N ASN A 5 33.37 18.79 19.97
CA ASN A 5 33.48 17.35 19.69
C ASN A 5 32.91 16.98 18.31
N ASP A 6 33.20 17.76 17.26
CA ASP A 6 32.98 17.29 15.89
C ASP A 6 34.19 16.41 15.47
N PRO A 7 34.04 15.07 15.34
CA PRO A 7 35.14 14.17 14.94
C PRO A 7 35.68 14.45 13.53
N TYR A 8 35.03 15.32 12.76
CA TYR A 8 35.45 15.72 11.42
C TYR A 8 36.35 16.97 11.36
N GLU A 9 36.53 17.73 12.46
CA GLU A 9 37.43 18.90 12.47
C GLU A 9 38.90 18.50 12.21
N GLY A 10 39.35 17.35 12.73
CA GLY A 10 40.68 16.82 12.45
C GLY A 10 40.87 16.39 10.99
N PHE A 11 39.80 15.92 10.34
CA PHE A 11 39.82 15.53 8.93
C PHE A 11 40.01 16.72 7.99
N GLY A 12 39.45 17.89 8.35
CA GLY A 12 39.62 19.12 7.58
C GLY A 12 41.08 19.57 7.46
N TRP A 13 41.83 19.49 8.56
CA TRP A 13 43.26 19.83 8.58
C TRP A 13 44.12 18.81 7.83
N ILE A 14 43.79 17.51 7.93
CA ILE A 14 44.48 16.46 7.16
C ILE A 14 44.26 16.67 5.65
N ILE A 15 43.03 16.97 5.23
CA ILE A 15 42.71 17.25 3.82
C ILE A 15 43.46 18.50 3.34
N ALA A 16 43.47 19.58 4.14
CA ALA A 16 44.19 20.81 3.81
C ALA A 16 45.71 20.57 3.68
N LEU A 17 46.29 19.77 4.59
CA LEU A 17 47.71 19.46 4.58
C LEU A 17 48.09 18.56 3.40
N VAL A 18 47.27 17.55 3.08
CA VAL A 18 47.43 16.73 1.86
C VAL A 18 47.32 17.59 0.60
N PHE A 19 46.40 18.57 0.58
CA PHE A 19 46.26 19.48 -0.56
C PHE A 19 47.49 20.39 -0.73
N VAL A 20 48.03 20.94 0.36
CA VAL A 20 49.27 21.73 0.34
C VAL A 20 50.45 20.87 -0.11
N LEU A 21 50.58 19.64 0.40
CA LEU A 21 51.62 18.70 -0.02
C LEU A 21 51.50 18.33 -1.50
N MET A 22 50.28 18.16 -2.00
CA MET A 22 50.00 17.90 -3.41
C MET A 22 50.39 19.10 -4.28
N VAL A 23 50.09 20.33 -3.86
CA VAL A 23 50.49 21.56 -4.57
C VAL A 23 52.02 21.72 -4.60
N ILE A 24 52.69 21.38 -3.49
CA ILE A 24 54.16 21.38 -3.42
C ILE A 24 54.73 20.29 -4.34
N LEU A 25 54.16 19.08 -4.34
CA LEU A 25 54.54 17.99 -5.25
C LEU A 25 54.34 18.37 -6.72
N MET A 26 53.21 19.02 -7.05
CA MET A 26 52.93 19.53 -8.40
C MET A 26 53.95 20.57 -8.87
N ALA A 27 54.57 21.33 -7.95
CA ALA A 27 55.58 22.32 -8.29
C ALA A 27 57.01 21.73 -8.46
N ILE A 28 57.23 20.50 -7.97
CA ILE A 28 58.56 19.86 -7.95
C ILE A 28 58.66 18.74 -9.00
N VAL A 29 57.56 18.02 -9.27
CA VAL A 29 57.54 16.88 -10.20
C VAL A 29 56.31 16.93 -11.09
N ASP A 30 56.53 17.07 -12.40
CA ASP A 30 55.45 17.18 -13.40
C ASP A 30 54.84 15.80 -13.73
N GLU A 31 55.69 14.77 -13.85
CA GLU A 31 55.33 13.40 -14.29
C GLU A 31 54.09 12.76 -13.64
N PRO A 32 53.91 12.76 -12.30
CA PRO A 32 52.78 12.09 -11.66
C PRO A 32 51.42 12.72 -11.99
N PHE A 33 51.40 13.94 -12.55
CA PHE A 33 50.18 14.63 -12.94
C PHE A 33 50.03 14.75 -14.46
N THR A 34 51.13 14.97 -15.18
CA THR A 34 51.10 15.13 -16.65
C THR A 34 50.83 13.82 -17.38
N ILE A 35 51.31 12.67 -16.87
CA ILE A 35 51.08 11.36 -17.48
C ILE A 35 49.60 10.92 -17.38
N PRO A 36 48.94 10.93 -16.19
CA PRO A 36 47.52 10.63 -16.11
C PRO A 36 46.65 11.60 -16.92
N TRP A 37 47.03 12.89 -16.95
CA TRP A 37 46.36 13.90 -17.77
C TRP A 37 46.46 13.59 -19.26
N ALA A 38 47.66 13.27 -19.76
CA ALA A 38 47.89 12.92 -21.16
C ALA A 38 47.09 11.68 -21.57
N ALA A 39 47.07 10.65 -20.71
CA ALA A 39 46.28 9.44 -20.92
C ALA A 39 44.78 9.74 -21.01
N PHE A 40 44.25 10.55 -20.08
CA PHE A 40 42.85 10.96 -20.11
C PHE A 40 42.49 11.75 -21.36
N ARG A 41 43.29 12.76 -21.72
CA ARG A 41 43.06 13.61 -22.91
C ARG A 41 43.23 12.84 -24.22
N TYR A 42 44.10 11.85 -24.27
CA TYR A 42 44.23 10.96 -25.43
C TYR A 42 42.95 10.15 -25.65
N VAL A 43 42.42 9.52 -24.59
CA VAL A 43 41.17 8.74 -24.65
C VAL A 43 39.99 9.63 -25.02
N GLU A 44 39.88 10.81 -24.42
CA GLU A 44 38.80 11.75 -24.72
C GLU A 44 38.86 12.24 -26.18
N SER A 45 40.06 12.61 -26.66
CA SER A 45 40.24 13.07 -28.04
C SER A 45 39.95 11.96 -29.05
N TYR A 46 40.26 10.71 -28.71
CA TYR A 46 39.85 9.55 -29.50
C TYR A 46 38.32 9.43 -29.59
N LEU A 47 37.60 9.62 -28.48
CA LEU A 47 36.14 9.58 -28.47
C LEU A 47 35.53 10.69 -29.32
N TRP A 48 36.03 11.93 -29.21
CA TRP A 48 35.52 13.07 -29.99
C TRP A 48 35.77 12.91 -31.49
N THR A 49 36.97 12.46 -31.88
CA THR A 49 37.31 12.23 -33.30
C THR A 49 36.59 11.03 -33.91
N SER A 50 36.18 10.05 -33.11
CA SER A 50 35.45 8.86 -33.60
C SER A 50 33.97 9.10 -33.85
N LEU A 51 33.43 10.27 -33.48
CA LEU A 51 32.00 10.58 -33.62
C LEU A 51 31.74 11.29 -34.96
N PRO A 52 30.97 10.69 -35.90
CA PRO A 52 30.87 11.15 -37.29
C PRO A 52 30.05 12.45 -37.49
N PHE A 53 29.47 13.00 -36.42
CA PHE A 53 28.61 14.19 -36.47
C PHE A 53 29.23 15.39 -35.73
N MET A 54 30.51 15.32 -35.36
CA MET A 54 31.16 16.41 -34.64
C MET A 54 31.47 17.58 -35.58
N PRO A 55 31.25 18.84 -35.14
CA PRO A 55 31.68 20.00 -35.90
C PRO A 55 33.19 19.99 -36.16
N ASP A 56 33.60 20.45 -37.34
CA ASP A 56 35.00 20.46 -37.79
C ASP A 56 35.94 21.11 -36.76
N TYR A 57 35.52 22.22 -36.14
CA TYR A 57 36.33 22.92 -35.13
C TYR A 57 36.60 22.10 -33.85
N ILE A 58 35.77 21.10 -33.52
CA ILE A 58 35.98 20.15 -32.41
C ILE A 58 36.77 18.94 -32.91
N HIS A 59 36.39 18.39 -34.07
CA HIS A 59 37.04 17.23 -34.64
C HIS A 59 38.53 17.50 -34.90
N ASP A 60 38.85 18.61 -35.57
CA ASP A 60 40.21 18.92 -36.00
C ASP A 60 41.12 19.28 -34.82
N THR A 61 40.58 19.98 -33.81
CA THR A 61 41.34 20.30 -32.58
C THR A 61 41.67 19.04 -31.77
N HIS A 62 40.72 18.11 -31.63
CA HIS A 62 40.99 16.83 -30.95
C HIS A 62 41.85 15.87 -31.79
N TYR A 63 41.78 15.95 -33.12
CA TYR A 63 42.65 15.19 -34.01
C TYR A 63 44.11 15.63 -33.89
N GLU A 64 44.37 16.94 -33.94
CA GLU A 64 45.72 17.48 -33.75
C GLU A 64 46.25 17.24 -32.33
N LEU A 65 45.40 17.34 -31.31
CA LEU A 65 45.78 16.99 -29.94
C LEU A 65 46.17 15.51 -29.81
N ARG A 66 45.39 14.60 -30.40
CA ARG A 66 45.71 13.17 -30.39
C ARG A 66 47.03 12.89 -31.10
N LYS A 67 47.27 13.56 -32.24
CA LYS A 67 48.51 13.45 -33.01
C LYS A 67 49.70 13.95 -32.20
N PHE A 68 49.60 15.11 -31.57
CA PHE A 68 50.59 15.66 -30.64
C PHE A 68 50.92 14.67 -29.52
N LEU A 69 49.90 14.20 -28.77
CA LEU A 69 50.08 13.24 -27.68
C LEU A 69 50.59 11.86 -28.12
N SER A 70 50.39 11.47 -29.38
CA SER A 70 50.94 10.22 -29.93
C SER A 70 52.40 10.32 -30.35
N GLN A 71 52.89 11.53 -30.62
CA GLN A 71 54.26 11.79 -31.08
C GLN A 71 55.19 12.25 -29.95
N SER A 72 54.64 12.77 -28.86
CA SER A 72 55.40 13.18 -27.67
C SER A 72 55.62 12.01 -26.71
N ASP A 73 56.80 11.95 -26.08
CA ASP A 73 56.98 11.13 -24.87
C ASP A 73 56.23 11.79 -23.71
N TRP A 74 55.38 11.04 -23.01
CA TRP A 74 54.50 11.58 -21.99
C TRP A 74 55.25 12.04 -20.73
N LYS A 75 56.49 11.57 -20.55
CA LYS A 75 57.37 12.01 -19.45
C LYS A 75 57.92 13.42 -19.65
N ASP A 76 58.08 13.85 -20.90
CA ASP A 76 58.62 15.16 -21.26
C ASP A 76 57.55 16.26 -21.27
N LEU A 77 56.30 15.93 -20.93
CA LEU A 77 55.22 16.89 -20.85
C LEU A 77 55.40 17.77 -19.61
N THR A 78 55.60 19.07 -19.85
CA THR A 78 55.64 20.09 -18.80
C THR A 78 54.25 20.66 -18.53
N TRP A 79 54.10 21.35 -17.40
CA TRP A 79 52.88 22.11 -17.09
C TRP A 79 52.49 23.11 -18.17
N TRP A 80 53.44 23.69 -18.90
CA TRP A 80 53.14 24.61 -20.00
C TRP A 80 52.38 23.93 -21.14
N ASN A 81 52.75 22.69 -21.47
CA ASN A 81 52.05 21.87 -22.47
C ASN A 81 50.62 21.58 -22.00
N VAL A 82 50.45 21.23 -20.72
CA VAL A 82 49.13 21.04 -20.10
C VAL A 82 48.28 22.31 -20.21
N PHE A 83 48.80 23.45 -19.76
CA PHE A 83 48.07 24.72 -19.76
C PHE A 83 47.69 25.19 -21.17
N SER A 84 48.58 25.03 -22.15
CA SER A 84 48.31 25.44 -23.54
C SER A 84 47.21 24.59 -24.18
N VAL A 85 47.24 23.28 -23.98
CA VAL A 85 46.18 22.36 -24.44
C VAL A 85 44.86 22.67 -23.74
N GLU A 86 44.86 22.80 -22.41
CA GLU A 86 43.66 23.11 -21.63
C GLU A 86 43.04 24.45 -22.02
N ARG A 87 43.85 25.48 -22.25
CA ARG A 87 43.38 26.79 -22.73
C ARG A 87 42.70 26.68 -24.09
N THR A 88 43.23 25.85 -24.99
CA THR A 88 42.66 25.63 -26.33
C THR A 88 41.36 24.85 -26.24
N LEU A 89 41.33 23.76 -25.46
CA LEU A 89 40.14 22.94 -25.24
C LEU A 89 39.04 23.65 -24.45
N SER A 90 39.39 24.66 -23.65
CA SER A 90 38.44 25.40 -22.83
C SER A 90 37.27 25.99 -23.64
N TYR A 91 37.54 26.37 -24.88
CA TYR A 91 36.57 26.95 -25.81
C TYR A 91 35.85 25.91 -26.68
N THR A 92 36.34 24.66 -26.76
CA THR A 92 35.78 23.63 -27.65
C THR A 92 35.00 22.54 -26.91
N THR A 93 35.56 21.95 -25.85
CA THR A 93 34.98 20.77 -25.18
C THR A 93 34.99 20.82 -23.67
N THR A 94 35.86 21.61 -23.03
CA THR A 94 35.93 21.64 -21.55
C THR A 94 34.64 22.19 -20.90
N TRP A 95 33.81 22.96 -21.63
CA TRP A 95 32.49 23.39 -21.17
C TRP A 95 31.53 22.22 -20.88
N ILE A 96 31.75 21.03 -21.44
CA ILE A 96 30.95 19.84 -21.15
C ILE A 96 31.12 19.37 -19.71
N TYR A 97 32.27 19.61 -19.08
CA TYR A 97 32.49 19.34 -17.66
C TYR A 97 31.64 20.25 -16.75
N ILE A 98 31.10 21.35 -17.29
CA ILE A 98 30.14 22.21 -16.60
C ILE A 98 28.74 21.56 -16.59
N ILE A 99 28.44 20.59 -17.46
CA ILE A 99 27.13 19.92 -17.51
C ILE A 99 26.84 19.10 -16.23
N PRO A 100 27.77 18.28 -15.70
CA PRO A 100 27.60 17.68 -14.38
C PRO A 100 27.46 18.74 -13.27
N ALA A 101 28.27 19.80 -13.31
CA ALA A 101 28.29 20.85 -12.28
C ALA A 101 27.00 21.69 -12.25
N THR A 102 26.42 21.98 -13.42
CA THR A 102 25.15 22.74 -13.54
C THR A 102 24.00 22.02 -12.85
N LYS A 103 23.94 20.69 -12.91
CA LYS A 103 22.94 19.92 -12.14
C LYS A 103 23.05 20.22 -10.63
N TYR A 104 24.26 20.17 -10.07
CA TYR A 104 24.48 20.47 -8.64
C TYR A 104 24.23 21.95 -8.31
N PHE A 105 24.61 22.86 -9.21
CA PHE A 105 24.31 24.28 -9.10
C PHE A 105 22.81 24.55 -9.04
N PHE A 106 22.02 23.98 -9.97
CA PHE A 106 20.56 24.10 -9.95
C PHE A 106 19.91 23.42 -8.73
N LEU A 107 20.46 22.30 -8.24
CA LEU A 107 19.98 21.67 -7.01
C LEU A 107 20.21 22.55 -5.77
N ASN A 108 21.34 23.25 -5.71
CA ASN A 108 21.65 24.23 -4.66
C ASN A 108 20.74 25.46 -4.75
N LEU A 109 20.58 26.03 -5.94
CA LEU A 109 19.69 27.18 -6.17
C LEU A 109 18.24 26.87 -5.81
N ARG A 110 17.75 25.68 -6.21
CA ARG A 110 16.37 25.24 -5.91
C ARG A 110 16.18 24.77 -4.47
N LYS A 111 17.22 24.82 -3.61
CA LYS A 111 17.20 24.27 -2.25
C LYS A 111 16.58 22.87 -2.18
N ASN A 112 16.93 22.00 -3.14
CA ASN A 112 16.29 20.70 -3.31
C ASN A 112 17.21 19.55 -2.87
N ARG A 113 18.15 19.82 -1.96
CA ARG A 113 19.03 18.81 -1.38
C ARG A 113 18.27 17.98 -0.35
N LEU A 114 18.80 16.79 -0.04
CA LEU A 114 18.25 15.94 1.01
C LEU A 114 18.09 16.69 2.35
N LYS A 115 19.12 17.46 2.76
CA LYS A 115 19.09 18.31 3.96
C LYS A 115 17.95 19.33 3.94
N ASP A 116 17.67 19.92 2.78
CA ASP A 116 16.62 20.93 2.64
C ASP A 116 15.22 20.28 2.66
N ARG A 117 15.07 19.10 2.05
CA ARG A 117 13.84 18.29 2.12
C ARG A 117 13.53 17.83 3.55
N LEU A 118 14.53 17.39 4.29
CA LEU A 118 14.39 16.93 5.68
C LEU A 118 14.10 18.08 6.66
N LYS A 119 14.49 19.32 6.32
CA LYS A 119 14.20 20.51 7.13
C LYS A 119 12.79 21.06 6.92
N LYS A 120 12.06 20.59 5.90
CA LYS A 120 10.71 21.07 5.61
C LYS A 120 9.75 20.53 6.68
N ARG A 121 9.00 21.41 7.33
CA ARG A 121 7.86 21.00 8.15
C ARG A 121 6.79 20.43 7.22
N LEU A 122 6.34 19.21 7.51
CA LEU A 122 5.33 18.53 6.72
C LEU A 122 3.98 18.64 7.42
N ASP A 123 2.94 18.95 6.65
CA ASP A 123 1.56 18.85 7.11
C ASP A 123 1.11 17.39 7.07
N PHE A 124 0.04 17.05 7.81
CA PHE A 124 -0.50 15.70 7.85
C PHE A 124 -0.79 15.12 6.45
N GLU A 125 -1.37 15.92 5.54
CA GLU A 125 -1.67 15.47 4.17
C GLU A 125 -0.39 15.22 3.34
N GLN A 126 0.65 16.03 3.55
CA GLN A 126 1.96 15.81 2.91
C GLN A 126 2.61 14.53 3.46
N MET A 127 2.56 14.33 4.77
CA MET A 127 3.03 13.10 5.41
C MET A 127 2.26 11.88 4.91
N LEU A 128 0.94 11.94 4.82
CA LEU A 128 0.10 10.86 4.31
C LEU A 128 0.44 10.54 2.85
N HIS A 129 0.65 11.56 2.03
CA HIS A 129 1.05 11.40 0.63
C HIS A 129 2.42 10.72 0.50
N ASP A 130 3.39 11.07 1.34
CA ASP A 130 4.75 10.50 1.30
C ASP A 130 4.81 9.11 1.95
N GLN A 131 4.07 8.87 3.02
CA GLN A 131 4.00 7.55 3.68
C GLN A 131 3.25 6.52 2.82
N SER A 132 2.16 6.92 2.16
CA SER A 132 1.41 6.02 1.28
C SER A 132 2.15 5.62 0.00
N GLN A 133 3.21 6.33 -0.34
CA GLN A 133 4.14 5.95 -1.41
C GLN A 133 5.04 4.77 -1.00
N VAL A 134 5.36 4.66 0.29
CA VAL A 134 6.13 3.55 0.86
C VAL A 134 5.19 2.41 1.21
N TYR A 135 4.17 2.70 2.02
CA TYR A 135 3.12 1.78 2.44
C TYR A 135 1.95 1.85 1.46
N ARG A 136 2.13 1.26 0.28
CA ARG A 136 1.22 1.38 -0.87
C ARG A 136 -0.24 1.01 -0.57
N TYR A 137 -0.46 0.06 0.33
CA TYR A 137 -1.80 -0.36 0.75
C TYR A 137 -2.59 0.72 1.52
N THR A 138 -1.96 1.83 1.93
CA THR A 138 -2.65 3.00 2.54
C THR A 138 -2.94 4.13 1.56
N ARG A 139 -2.54 4.01 0.28
CA ARG A 139 -2.75 5.03 -0.77
C ARG A 139 -4.19 5.50 -0.93
N TYR A 140 -5.16 4.62 -0.74
CA TYR A 140 -6.58 4.97 -0.80
C TYR A 140 -6.98 6.09 0.17
N LEU A 141 -6.27 6.26 1.30
CA LEU A 141 -6.57 7.28 2.31
C LEU A 141 -6.35 8.72 1.83
N ILE A 142 -5.64 8.94 0.73
CA ILE A 142 -5.44 10.29 0.19
C ILE A 142 -6.77 10.86 -0.30
N LYS A 143 -7.47 10.09 -1.13
CA LYS A 143 -8.80 10.42 -1.64
C LYS A 143 -9.86 10.16 -0.59
N HIS A 144 -9.77 9.02 0.10
CA HIS A 144 -10.74 8.58 1.08
C HIS A 144 -10.26 8.82 2.52
N ASN A 145 -9.88 10.06 2.85
CA ASN A 145 -9.42 10.40 4.20
C ASN A 145 -10.62 10.46 5.17
N PRO A 146 -10.69 9.62 6.23
CA PRO A 146 -11.80 9.64 7.19
C PRO A 146 -12.05 11.03 7.81
N LEU A 147 -11.00 11.82 8.03
CA LEU A 147 -11.11 13.18 8.59
C LEU A 147 -11.89 14.14 7.69
N LYS A 148 -12.00 13.85 6.39
CA LYS A 148 -12.73 14.66 5.40
C LYS A 148 -14.21 14.25 5.27
N TYR A 149 -14.61 13.07 5.77
CA TYR A 149 -15.99 12.59 5.68
C TYR A 149 -16.89 13.13 6.79
N GLY A 150 -16.34 13.43 7.96
CA GLY A 150 -17.09 13.98 9.08
C GLY A 150 -16.39 13.75 10.41
N THR A 151 -16.89 14.40 11.46
CA THR A 151 -16.43 14.21 12.84
C THR A 151 -17.20 13.12 13.58
N ASP A 152 -18.37 12.72 13.08
CA ASP A 152 -19.17 11.66 13.69
C ASP A 152 -18.61 10.28 13.34
N LEU A 153 -18.22 9.55 14.38
CA LEU A 153 -17.63 8.22 14.26
C LEU A 153 -18.64 7.16 13.88
N ASN A 154 -19.94 7.41 14.01
CA ASN A 154 -20.97 6.40 13.78
C ASN A 154 -21.60 6.47 12.39
N LYS A 155 -21.28 7.49 11.59
CA LYS A 155 -21.91 7.70 10.28
C LYS A 155 -20.99 7.38 9.11
N GLY A 156 -21.61 7.00 8.00
CA GLY A 156 -20.96 6.84 6.70
C GLY A 156 -20.01 5.64 6.60
N ILE A 157 -19.22 5.65 5.52
CA ILE A 157 -18.41 4.51 5.07
C ILE A 157 -17.39 4.05 6.15
N PHE A 158 -16.85 5.01 6.90
CA PHE A 158 -15.85 4.75 7.94
C PHE A 158 -16.42 4.56 9.34
N ALA A 159 -17.74 4.48 9.50
CA ALA A 159 -18.40 4.31 10.79
C ALA A 159 -17.74 3.21 11.63
N ILE A 160 -17.57 3.42 12.94
CA ILE A 160 -17.02 2.42 13.85
C ILE A 160 -17.93 1.19 13.90
N ARG A 161 -17.45 0.08 14.46
CA ARG A 161 -18.29 -1.13 14.58
C ARG A 161 -19.51 -0.83 15.45
N ALA A 162 -20.66 -1.40 15.10
CA ALA A 162 -21.82 -1.33 15.97
C ALA A 162 -21.53 -1.97 17.33
N SER A 163 -22.01 -1.33 18.40
CA SER A 163 -22.06 -1.97 19.72
C SER A 163 -23.03 -3.15 19.68
N VAL A 164 -22.75 -4.20 20.45
CA VAL A 164 -23.61 -5.40 20.55
C VAL A 164 -25.04 -5.00 20.92
N LEU A 165 -25.19 -4.18 21.96
CA LEU A 165 -26.51 -3.76 22.45
C LEU A 165 -27.30 -2.92 21.42
N HIS A 166 -26.61 -2.00 20.75
CA HIS A 166 -27.21 -1.22 19.66
C HIS A 166 -27.67 -2.15 18.52
N GLY A 167 -26.84 -3.12 18.15
CA GLY A 167 -27.16 -4.11 17.13
C GLY A 167 -28.34 -4.99 17.51
N LEU A 168 -28.38 -5.56 18.72
CA LEU A 168 -29.48 -6.42 19.17
C LEU A 168 -30.82 -5.69 19.17
N LYS A 169 -30.82 -4.41 19.59
CA LYS A 169 -32.01 -3.56 19.59
C LYS A 169 -32.44 -3.23 18.15
N LYS A 170 -31.53 -2.84 17.26
CA LYS A 170 -31.86 -2.55 15.85
C LYS A 170 -32.29 -3.77 15.04
N MET A 171 -31.70 -4.93 15.28
CA MET A 171 -32.07 -6.19 14.61
C MET A 171 -33.40 -6.77 15.11
N ARG A 172 -33.98 -6.17 16.17
CA ARG A 172 -35.16 -6.69 16.87
C ARG A 172 -34.96 -8.13 17.37
N ILE A 173 -33.72 -8.45 17.77
CA ILE A 173 -33.42 -9.71 18.47
C ILE A 173 -33.85 -9.60 19.94
N LEU A 174 -33.81 -8.38 20.47
CA LEU A 174 -34.18 -8.06 21.84
C LEU A 174 -35.28 -7.00 21.81
N TRP A 175 -36.41 -7.27 22.45
CA TRP A 175 -37.49 -6.29 22.60
C TRP A 175 -38.17 -6.39 23.97
N PRO A 176 -38.75 -5.29 24.46
CA PRO A 176 -39.40 -5.26 25.77
C PRO A 176 -40.84 -5.72 25.66
N ASP A 177 -41.22 -6.75 26.43
CA ASP A 177 -42.62 -7.03 26.74
C ASP A 177 -43.03 -6.18 27.92
N ARG A 178 -43.54 -4.99 27.59
CA ARG A 178 -43.94 -4.01 28.60
C ARG A 178 -45.18 -4.45 29.37
N GLU A 179 -46.03 -5.33 28.86
CA GLU A 179 -47.23 -5.75 29.59
C GLU A 179 -46.92 -6.65 30.78
N ASN A 180 -45.90 -7.50 30.62
CA ASN A 180 -45.42 -8.44 31.63
C ASN A 180 -44.17 -7.92 32.37
N GLY A 181 -43.59 -6.80 31.95
CA GLY A 181 -42.39 -6.24 32.57
C GLY A 181 -41.12 -7.05 32.31
N THR A 182 -41.11 -7.89 31.27
CA THR A 182 -39.99 -8.77 30.95
C THR A 182 -39.33 -8.41 29.63
N LEU A 183 -38.06 -8.74 29.50
CA LEU A 183 -37.32 -8.55 28.26
C LEU A 183 -37.25 -9.88 27.50
N ILE A 184 -37.72 -9.89 26.26
CA ILE A 184 -37.78 -11.08 25.43
C ILE A 184 -36.58 -11.11 24.49
N PHE A 185 -35.87 -12.23 24.49
CA PHE A 185 -34.84 -12.55 23.52
C PHE A 185 -35.44 -13.49 22.46
N ASP A 186 -35.50 -13.04 21.21
CA ASP A 186 -35.97 -13.85 20.10
C ASP A 186 -34.83 -14.62 19.45
N GLU A 187 -34.71 -15.87 19.88
CA GLU A 187 -33.71 -16.79 19.35
C GLU A 187 -33.95 -17.11 17.87
N ALA A 188 -35.20 -17.22 17.42
CA ALA A 188 -35.49 -17.52 16.01
C ALA A 188 -35.02 -16.37 15.12
N ARG A 189 -35.34 -15.12 15.50
CA ARG A 189 -34.86 -13.94 14.78
C ARG A 189 -33.33 -13.82 14.82
N ALA A 190 -32.69 -14.16 15.94
CA ALA A 190 -31.24 -14.18 16.04
C ALA A 190 -30.61 -15.20 15.07
N VAL A 191 -31.20 -16.41 14.99
CA VAL A 191 -30.76 -17.44 14.04
C VAL A 191 -30.89 -16.93 12.60
N ASP A 192 -32.03 -16.35 12.24
CA ASP A 192 -32.25 -15.81 10.89
C ASP A 192 -31.23 -14.72 10.55
N VAL A 193 -31.13 -13.70 11.39
CA VAL A 193 -30.25 -12.54 11.14
C VAL A 193 -28.78 -12.96 11.07
N PHE A 194 -28.32 -13.84 11.95
CA PHE A 194 -26.94 -14.31 11.91
C PHE A 194 -26.68 -15.27 10.74
N SER A 195 -27.67 -16.05 10.31
CA SER A 195 -27.56 -16.90 9.13
C SER A 195 -27.45 -16.07 7.86
N ASP A 196 -28.21 -14.97 7.76
CA ASP A 196 -28.13 -14.01 6.65
C ASP A 196 -26.76 -13.32 6.52
N GLN A 197 -25.95 -13.32 7.58
CA GLN A 197 -24.57 -12.81 7.52
C GLN A 197 -23.63 -13.71 6.69
N LEU A 198 -24.00 -14.97 6.47
CA LEU A 198 -23.31 -15.91 5.59
C LEU A 198 -23.84 -15.74 4.16
N ARG A 199 -23.37 -14.70 3.46
CA ARG A 199 -23.98 -14.26 2.19
C ARG A 199 -23.52 -15.08 1.00
N TYR A 200 -22.27 -15.53 0.99
CA TYR A 200 -21.65 -16.08 -0.21
C TYR A 200 -21.32 -17.57 -0.04
N LEU A 201 -22.23 -18.43 -0.52
CA LEU A 201 -21.94 -19.85 -0.62
C LEU A 201 -20.81 -20.11 -1.64
N LEU A 202 -19.90 -21.03 -1.31
CA LEU A 202 -18.81 -21.39 -2.21
C LEU A 202 -19.39 -22.14 -3.44
N PRO A 203 -19.20 -21.63 -4.67
CA PRO A 203 -19.64 -22.33 -5.86
C PRO A 203 -18.80 -23.59 -6.12
N LYS A 204 -19.38 -24.52 -6.90
CA LYS A 204 -18.65 -25.73 -7.35
C LYS A 204 -17.48 -25.35 -8.25
N ASP A 205 -17.69 -24.41 -9.17
CA ASP A 205 -16.62 -23.80 -9.95
C ASP A 205 -16.21 -22.45 -9.33
N LEU A 206 -14.97 -22.34 -8.87
CA LEU A 206 -14.44 -21.11 -8.27
C LEU A 206 -14.19 -20.02 -9.30
N ASN A 207 -14.23 -20.34 -10.60
CA ASN A 207 -14.16 -19.34 -11.66
C ASN A 207 -15.41 -18.45 -11.72
N GLU A 208 -16.51 -18.83 -11.09
CA GLU A 208 -17.73 -18.01 -11.01
C GLU A 208 -17.66 -16.92 -9.94
N LEU A 209 -16.66 -16.97 -9.05
CA LEU A 209 -16.51 -15.99 -7.98
C LEU A 209 -16.30 -14.57 -8.50
N ASN A 210 -16.85 -13.60 -7.76
CA ASN A 210 -16.59 -12.18 -7.96
C ASN A 210 -15.07 -11.90 -7.87
N PHE A 211 -14.62 -10.88 -8.61
CA PHE A 211 -13.25 -10.38 -8.61
C PHE A 211 -12.71 -10.19 -7.19
N LEU A 212 -13.47 -9.55 -6.30
CA LEU A 212 -13.03 -9.26 -4.93
C LEU A 212 -12.68 -10.54 -4.15
N HIS A 213 -13.51 -11.58 -4.27
CA HIS A 213 -13.29 -12.86 -3.61
C HIS A 213 -12.07 -13.57 -4.17
N LYS A 214 -11.95 -13.64 -5.51
CA LYS A 214 -10.76 -14.22 -6.17
C LYS A 214 -9.48 -13.49 -5.77
N TYR A 215 -9.55 -12.17 -5.72
CA TYR A 215 -8.44 -11.31 -5.33
C TYR A 215 -7.95 -11.64 -3.91
N TYR A 216 -8.84 -11.68 -2.92
CA TYR A 216 -8.44 -12.00 -1.55
C TYR A 216 -8.00 -13.45 -1.37
N MET A 217 -8.63 -14.39 -2.09
CA MET A 217 -8.15 -15.78 -2.13
C MET A 217 -6.71 -15.82 -2.65
N CYS A 218 -6.39 -15.12 -3.74
CA CYS A 218 -5.02 -15.02 -4.25
C CYS A 218 -4.08 -14.41 -3.20
N VAL A 219 -4.43 -13.25 -2.64
CA VAL A 219 -3.60 -12.50 -1.68
C VAL A 219 -3.25 -13.37 -0.46
N PHE A 220 -4.22 -14.07 0.13
CA PHE A 220 -3.98 -14.90 1.30
C PHE A 220 -3.26 -16.19 0.93
N SER A 221 -3.58 -16.77 -0.23
CA SER A 221 -2.96 -18.01 -0.71
C SER A 221 -1.49 -17.85 -1.11
N LEU A 222 -1.03 -16.62 -1.41
CA LEU A 222 0.39 -16.33 -1.68
C LEU A 222 1.33 -16.72 -0.54
N ARG A 223 0.80 -16.92 0.67
CA ARG A 223 1.57 -17.40 1.81
C ARG A 223 1.47 -18.90 2.06
N LEU A 224 0.65 -19.66 1.34
CA LEU A 224 0.62 -21.11 1.53
C LEU A 224 1.99 -21.69 1.19
N GLY A 225 2.56 -22.47 2.10
CA GLY A 225 3.94 -22.97 1.98
C GLY A 225 4.18 -23.82 0.73
N ASP A 226 3.14 -24.51 0.25
CA ASP A 226 3.20 -25.37 -0.92
C ASP A 226 3.12 -24.60 -2.25
N LEU A 227 2.77 -23.31 -2.22
CA LEU A 227 2.61 -22.51 -3.43
C LEU A 227 4.00 -22.04 -3.90
N PRO A 228 4.46 -22.44 -5.11
CA PRO A 228 5.73 -21.94 -5.65
C PRO A 228 5.67 -20.44 -5.92
N ASN A 229 6.82 -19.85 -6.27
CA ASN A 229 6.85 -18.46 -6.73
C ASN A 229 5.96 -18.30 -7.96
N VAL A 230 4.99 -17.38 -7.88
CA VAL A 230 3.93 -17.26 -8.90
C VAL A 230 4.44 -16.74 -10.25
N TYR A 231 5.61 -16.09 -10.23
CA TYR A 231 6.33 -15.69 -11.44
C TYR A 231 7.70 -16.35 -11.46
N ASP A 232 8.07 -16.85 -12.64
CA ASP A 232 9.37 -17.47 -12.85
C ASP A 232 10.51 -16.44 -12.78
N ASN A 233 11.65 -16.85 -12.24
CA ASN A 233 12.87 -16.02 -12.20
C ASN A 233 13.28 -15.49 -13.58
N ARG A 234 13.02 -16.25 -14.66
CA ARG A 234 13.28 -15.81 -16.04
C ARG A 234 12.35 -14.68 -16.47
N GLU A 235 11.06 -14.78 -16.13
CA GLU A 235 10.07 -13.75 -16.44
C GLU A 235 10.34 -12.47 -15.67
N ILE A 236 10.70 -12.59 -14.38
CA ILE A 236 11.10 -11.47 -13.53
C ILE A 236 12.33 -10.76 -14.11
N LYS A 237 13.38 -11.50 -14.50
CA LYS A 237 14.58 -10.93 -15.12
C LYS A 237 14.24 -10.21 -16.43
N ARG A 238 13.44 -10.82 -17.30
CA ARG A 238 12.97 -10.20 -18.55
C ARG A 238 12.20 -8.89 -18.29
N ALA A 239 11.30 -8.87 -17.31
CA ALA A 239 10.56 -7.68 -16.94
C ALA A 239 11.46 -6.59 -16.34
N LYS A 240 12.41 -6.94 -15.45
CA LYS A 240 13.42 -6.01 -14.91
C LYS A 240 14.23 -5.35 -16.05
N THR A 241 14.68 -6.13 -17.05
CA THR A 241 15.40 -5.60 -18.22
C THR A 241 14.53 -4.64 -19.04
N LYS A 242 13.30 -5.04 -19.36
CA LYS A 242 12.36 -4.17 -20.10
C LYS A 242 12.05 -2.88 -19.32
N LEU A 243 11.88 -2.96 -18.01
CA LEU A 243 11.64 -1.81 -17.15
C LEU A 243 12.83 -0.82 -17.17
N LYS A 244 14.07 -1.31 -17.11
CA LYS A 244 15.29 -0.48 -17.26
C LYS A 244 15.31 0.25 -18.59
N LEU A 245 15.00 -0.44 -19.69
CA LEU A 245 14.92 0.15 -21.03
C LEU A 245 13.82 1.23 -21.12
N ILE A 246 12.64 0.95 -20.57
CA ILE A 246 11.53 1.92 -20.54
C ILE A 246 11.91 3.17 -19.72
N LYS A 247 12.56 2.98 -18.56
CA LYS A 247 13.04 4.10 -17.74
C LYS A 247 14.10 4.93 -18.44
N PHE A 248 15.04 4.28 -19.13
CA PHE A 248 16.03 4.94 -19.96
C PHE A 248 15.36 5.77 -21.07
N ALA A 249 14.41 5.20 -21.81
CA ALA A 249 13.63 5.91 -22.81
C ALA A 249 12.82 7.08 -22.23
N GLN A 250 12.18 6.90 -21.06
CA GLN A 250 11.50 7.98 -20.34
C GLN A 250 12.46 9.08 -19.91
N GLY A 251 13.67 8.74 -19.48
CA GLY A 251 14.74 9.67 -19.13
C GLY A 251 15.14 10.55 -20.31
N ILE A 252 15.33 9.94 -21.49
CA ILE A 252 15.63 10.67 -22.74
C ILE A 252 14.48 11.60 -23.14
N ILE A 253 13.22 11.14 -23.04
CA ILE A 253 12.06 11.98 -23.39
C ILE A 253 11.86 13.13 -22.41
N ASN A 254 12.25 12.95 -21.15
CA ASN A 254 12.14 13.98 -20.11
C ASN A 254 13.30 14.98 -20.15
N ASN A 255 14.49 14.58 -20.60
CA ASN A 255 15.68 15.43 -20.67
C ASN A 255 16.01 15.80 -22.13
N PHE A 256 15.96 17.10 -22.41
CA PHE A 256 16.71 17.80 -23.46
C PHE A 256 16.14 17.96 -24.89
N LEU A 257 15.62 16.94 -25.60
CA LEU A 257 15.36 17.10 -27.06
C LEU A 257 13.90 17.00 -27.53
N PHE A 258 12.99 16.49 -26.69
CA PHE A 258 11.61 16.20 -27.11
C PHE A 258 10.58 17.27 -26.72
N SER A 259 10.98 18.41 -26.15
CA SER A 259 10.04 19.51 -25.82
C SER A 259 9.31 20.07 -27.05
N LEU A 260 9.90 19.92 -28.24
CA LEU A 260 9.43 20.48 -29.51
C LEU A 260 8.47 19.56 -30.28
N PHE A 261 8.30 18.29 -29.88
CA PHE A 261 7.51 17.33 -30.66
C PHE A 261 6.08 17.12 -30.12
N PRO A 262 5.02 17.27 -30.94
CA PRO A 262 3.63 17.07 -30.52
C PRO A 262 3.33 15.63 -30.10
N PHE A 263 4.07 14.64 -30.63
CA PHE A 263 3.92 13.22 -30.29
C PHE A 263 4.40 12.85 -28.88
N ARG A 264 5.07 13.77 -28.16
CA ARG A 264 5.61 13.54 -26.81
C ARG A 264 4.54 13.06 -25.83
N LYS A 265 3.35 13.66 -25.85
CA LYS A 265 2.26 13.32 -24.90
C LYS A 265 1.81 11.88 -25.09
N HIS A 266 1.65 11.45 -26.35
CA HIS A 266 1.24 10.10 -26.68
C HIS A 266 2.33 9.07 -26.34
N LEU A 267 3.58 9.35 -26.69
CA LEU A 267 4.71 8.46 -26.39
C LEU A 267 4.96 8.33 -24.87
N LYS A 268 4.86 9.44 -24.14
CA LYS A 268 4.96 9.46 -22.67
C LYS A 268 3.86 8.60 -22.04
N ARG A 269 2.61 8.72 -22.51
CA ARG A 269 1.49 7.91 -22.04
C ARG A 269 1.72 6.42 -22.30
N LYS A 270 2.11 6.06 -23.54
CA LYS A 270 2.37 4.67 -23.92
C LYS A 270 3.53 4.07 -23.11
N LEU A 271 4.59 4.83 -22.87
CA LEU A 271 5.70 4.39 -22.01
C LEU A 271 5.29 4.27 -20.54
N SER A 272 4.38 5.11 -20.03
CA SER A 272 3.85 4.94 -18.68
C SER A 272 2.98 3.69 -18.55
N GLU A 273 2.14 3.39 -19.55
CA GLU A 273 1.35 2.15 -19.58
C GLU A 273 2.25 0.92 -19.62
N LEU A 274 3.29 0.92 -20.48
CA LEU A 274 4.28 -0.16 -20.53
C LEU A 274 5.06 -0.29 -19.21
N ARG A 275 5.39 0.83 -18.56
CA ARG A 275 6.05 0.82 -17.25
C ARG A 275 5.17 0.14 -16.20
N ILE A 276 3.87 0.45 -16.16
CA ILE A 276 2.91 -0.20 -15.27
C ILE A 276 2.80 -1.70 -15.62
N PHE A 277 2.72 -2.03 -16.91
CA PHE A 277 2.57 -3.40 -17.39
C PHE A 277 3.70 -4.34 -16.97
N TYR A 278 4.95 -3.83 -16.95
CA TYR A 278 6.13 -4.61 -16.57
C TYR A 278 6.55 -4.42 -15.11
N ALA A 279 5.93 -3.50 -14.38
CA ALA A 279 6.14 -3.35 -12.94
C ALA A 279 5.28 -4.40 -12.21
N TYR A 280 5.90 -5.51 -11.78
CA TYR A 280 5.28 -6.53 -10.92
C TYR A 280 5.09 -6.03 -9.47
N GLY A 281 4.51 -4.83 -9.32
CA GLY A 281 4.52 -4.08 -8.08
C GLY A 281 5.39 -2.82 -8.16
N ASP A 282 4.83 -1.74 -7.63
CA ASP A 282 5.33 -0.37 -7.55
C ASP A 282 5.89 0.23 -8.84
N PHE A 283 4.98 0.79 -9.64
CA PHE A 283 5.34 1.58 -10.81
C PHE A 283 6.07 2.89 -10.45
N LYS A 284 6.07 3.36 -9.19
CA LYS A 284 6.69 4.62 -8.76
C LYS A 284 8.04 4.42 -8.04
N ASN A 285 8.13 3.62 -6.98
CA ASN A 285 9.26 3.66 -6.03
C ASN A 285 10.18 2.41 -5.97
N GLU A 286 10.09 1.48 -6.93
CA GLU A 286 11.07 0.37 -7.04
C GLU A 286 11.32 -0.38 -5.73
N ILE A 287 10.28 -0.91 -5.09
CA ILE A 287 10.53 -1.93 -4.07
C ILE A 287 11.17 -3.12 -4.81
N THR A 288 12.46 -3.35 -4.56
CA THR A 288 13.18 -4.50 -5.09
C THR A 288 12.51 -5.76 -4.57
N LEU A 289 11.85 -6.50 -5.46
CA LEU A 289 11.33 -7.82 -5.16
C LEU A 289 12.50 -8.69 -4.70
N ASN A 290 12.51 -9.03 -3.40
CA ASN A 290 13.50 -9.93 -2.83
C ASN A 290 13.31 -11.31 -3.45
N GLU A 291 14.38 -11.89 -3.99
CA GLU A 291 14.31 -13.18 -4.68
C GLU A 291 13.97 -14.32 -3.70
N ASP A 292 14.40 -14.21 -2.44
CA ASP A 292 14.14 -15.20 -1.38
C ASP A 292 12.73 -15.12 -0.77
N SER A 293 12.04 -13.98 -0.87
CA SER A 293 10.68 -13.76 -0.33
C SER A 293 9.77 -13.07 -1.35
N PHE A 294 9.84 -13.59 -2.58
CA PHE A 294 9.16 -13.00 -3.73
C PHE A 294 7.64 -12.90 -3.52
N ASN A 295 6.98 -14.01 -3.16
CA ASN A 295 5.52 -14.04 -2.98
C ASN A 295 5.05 -13.05 -1.91
N GLU A 296 5.80 -12.88 -0.83
CA GLU A 296 5.46 -11.93 0.24
C GLU A 296 5.60 -10.47 -0.22
N THR A 297 6.70 -10.14 -0.89
CA THR A 297 6.92 -8.79 -1.41
C THR A 297 5.89 -8.46 -2.49
N PHE A 298 5.59 -9.43 -3.36
CA PHE A 298 4.55 -9.30 -4.38
C PHE A 298 3.16 -9.12 -3.75
N ARG A 299 2.82 -9.88 -2.70
CA ARG A 299 1.54 -9.75 -1.98
C ARG A 299 1.29 -8.34 -1.46
N LEU A 300 2.30 -7.73 -0.82
CA LEU A 300 2.21 -6.34 -0.33
C LEU A 300 2.02 -5.34 -1.47
N ASN A 301 2.73 -5.58 -2.58
CA ASN A 301 2.56 -4.77 -3.79
C ASN A 301 1.19 -4.91 -4.42
N PHE A 302 0.64 -6.13 -4.42
CA PHE A 302 -0.67 -6.43 -4.98
C PHE A 302 -1.79 -5.74 -4.18
N LEU A 303 -1.69 -5.79 -2.84
CA LEU A 303 -2.51 -4.98 -1.91
C LEU A 303 -2.36 -3.48 -2.15
N GLY A 304 -1.15 -3.04 -2.43
CA GLY A 304 -0.87 -1.67 -2.87
C GLY A 304 -1.59 -1.30 -4.15
N ASP A 305 -1.53 -2.14 -5.18
CA ASP A 305 -2.12 -1.87 -6.49
C ASP A 305 -3.63 -1.64 -6.38
N LEU A 306 -4.33 -2.46 -5.58
CA LEU A 306 -5.77 -2.27 -5.32
C LEU A 306 -6.07 -0.98 -4.56
N SER A 307 -5.23 -0.60 -3.60
CA SER A 307 -5.32 0.69 -2.91
C SER A 307 -5.10 1.89 -3.85
N TYR A 308 -4.17 1.79 -4.81
CA TYR A 308 -3.97 2.79 -5.87
C TYR A 308 -5.18 2.87 -6.82
N HIS A 309 -5.83 1.74 -7.09
CA HIS A 309 -7.08 1.71 -7.86
C HIS A 309 -8.20 2.48 -7.17
N TYR A 310 -8.43 2.24 -5.87
CA TYR A 310 -9.42 3.01 -5.10
C TYR A 310 -9.09 4.51 -5.04
N ASN A 311 -7.80 4.88 -5.07
CA ASN A 311 -7.39 6.27 -5.19
C ASN A 311 -7.63 6.88 -6.59
N GLY A 312 -7.93 6.07 -7.61
CA GLY A 312 -8.11 6.48 -9.00
C GLY A 312 -6.80 6.64 -9.79
N GLU A 313 -5.69 6.08 -9.29
CA GLU A 313 -4.36 6.18 -9.93
C GLU A 313 -4.01 4.97 -10.81
N LEU A 314 -4.73 3.84 -10.67
CA LEU A 314 -4.47 2.59 -11.38
C LEU A 314 -5.77 1.97 -11.92
N ASP A 315 -5.75 1.51 -13.17
CA ASP A 315 -6.87 0.77 -13.76
C ASP A 315 -6.98 -0.65 -13.18
N LEU A 316 -8.22 -1.11 -12.96
CA LEU A 316 -8.51 -2.45 -12.44
C LEU A 316 -7.96 -3.59 -13.32
N LYS A 317 -7.91 -3.38 -14.65
CA LYS A 317 -7.43 -4.35 -15.64
C LYS A 317 -6.04 -4.93 -15.33
N TYR A 318 -5.16 -4.14 -14.71
CA TYR A 318 -3.82 -4.59 -14.37
C TYR A 318 -3.85 -5.57 -13.19
N ILE A 319 -4.74 -5.34 -12.24
CA ILE A 319 -4.95 -6.19 -11.07
C ILE A 319 -5.64 -7.49 -11.49
N GLU A 320 -6.69 -7.40 -12.31
CA GLU A 320 -7.38 -8.55 -12.89
C GLU A 320 -6.44 -9.48 -13.65
N ARG A 321 -5.49 -8.92 -14.42
CA ARG A 321 -4.47 -9.73 -15.08
C ARG A 321 -3.65 -10.55 -14.09
N HIS A 322 -3.24 -9.96 -12.97
CA HIS A 322 -2.51 -10.69 -11.94
C HIS A 322 -3.40 -11.76 -11.28
N VAL A 323 -4.66 -11.44 -10.97
CA VAL A 323 -5.63 -12.44 -10.47
C VAL A 323 -5.74 -13.61 -11.44
N ASN A 324 -5.94 -13.36 -12.73
CA ASN A 324 -6.10 -14.39 -13.75
C ASN A 324 -4.85 -15.28 -13.92
N HIS A 325 -3.66 -14.74 -13.62
CA HIS A 325 -2.40 -15.50 -13.63
C HIS A 325 -2.19 -16.33 -12.36
N ILE A 326 -2.50 -15.76 -11.18
CA ILE A 326 -2.27 -16.37 -9.87
C ILE A 326 -3.34 -17.40 -9.54
N PHE A 327 -4.60 -17.09 -9.83
CA PHE A 327 -5.75 -17.87 -9.38
C PHE A 327 -5.70 -19.35 -9.82
N PRO A 328 -5.38 -19.68 -11.09
CA PRO A 328 -5.23 -21.09 -11.50
C PRO A 328 -4.15 -21.84 -10.71
N GLN A 329 -3.05 -21.16 -10.35
CA GLN A 329 -1.97 -21.76 -9.57
C GLN A 329 -2.41 -22.03 -8.12
N VAL A 330 -3.19 -21.11 -7.55
CA VAL A 330 -3.81 -21.27 -6.23
C VAL A 330 -4.79 -22.45 -6.24
N LEU A 331 -5.61 -22.59 -7.28
CA LEU A 331 -6.55 -23.71 -7.42
C LEU A 331 -5.85 -25.08 -7.52
N ALA A 332 -4.64 -25.12 -8.08
CA ALA A 332 -3.83 -26.33 -8.16
C ALA A 332 -3.06 -26.64 -6.86
N CYS A 333 -3.00 -25.71 -5.92
CA CYS A 333 -2.24 -25.86 -4.69
C CYS A 333 -2.92 -26.86 -3.73
N LYS A 334 -2.16 -27.85 -3.25
CA LYS A 334 -2.67 -28.90 -2.35
C LYS A 334 -3.27 -28.33 -1.06
N SER A 335 -2.51 -27.48 -0.34
CA SER A 335 -3.01 -26.80 0.85
C SER A 335 -4.32 -26.06 0.61
N PHE A 336 -4.44 -25.35 -0.52
CA PHE A 336 -5.67 -24.62 -0.84
C PHE A 336 -6.85 -25.57 -1.06
N ILE A 337 -6.65 -26.68 -1.79
CA ILE A 337 -7.68 -27.69 -2.03
C ILE A 337 -8.16 -28.31 -0.72
N GLU A 338 -7.25 -28.59 0.20
CA GLU A 338 -7.57 -29.12 1.53
C GLU A 338 -8.42 -28.12 2.33
N LEU A 339 -7.97 -26.87 2.46
CA LEU A 339 -8.72 -25.84 3.19
C LEU A 339 -10.10 -25.58 2.55
N ARG A 340 -10.18 -25.58 1.22
CA ARG A 340 -11.44 -25.46 0.48
C ARG A 340 -12.42 -26.59 0.82
N SER A 341 -11.93 -27.81 1.02
CA SER A 341 -12.80 -28.96 1.34
C SER A 341 -13.48 -28.85 2.71
N GLN A 342 -12.91 -28.02 3.60
CA GLN A 342 -13.36 -27.82 4.98
C GLN A 342 -14.34 -26.66 5.16
N HIS A 343 -14.56 -25.83 4.11
CA HIS A 343 -15.38 -24.62 4.21
C HIS A 343 -16.47 -24.53 3.12
N ALA A 344 -17.69 -24.22 3.53
CA ALA A 344 -18.86 -24.10 2.64
C ALA A 344 -19.12 -22.66 2.15
N TYR A 345 -18.62 -21.65 2.86
CA TYR A 345 -18.84 -20.24 2.55
C TYR A 345 -17.53 -19.53 2.17
N VAL A 346 -17.65 -18.49 1.34
CA VAL A 346 -16.49 -17.71 0.89
C VAL A 346 -15.88 -16.96 2.07
N GLU A 347 -16.71 -16.39 2.94
CA GLU A 347 -16.26 -15.67 4.11
C GLU A 347 -15.50 -16.58 5.08
N SER A 348 -15.98 -17.81 5.31
CA SER A 348 -15.31 -18.79 6.18
C SER A 348 -13.98 -19.27 5.56
N LEU A 349 -13.95 -19.55 4.25
CA LEU A 349 -12.71 -19.92 3.55
C LEU A 349 -11.67 -18.79 3.56
N LEU A 350 -12.07 -17.54 3.24
CA LEU A 350 -11.16 -16.40 3.25
C LEU A 350 -10.58 -16.16 4.65
N ARG A 351 -11.40 -16.35 5.68
CA ARG A 351 -11.00 -16.24 7.07
C ARG A 351 -10.02 -17.36 7.46
N ARG A 352 -10.24 -18.59 7.00
CA ARG A 352 -9.28 -19.71 7.14
C ARG A 352 -7.95 -19.43 6.46
N LEU A 353 -7.97 -18.94 5.22
CA LEU A 353 -6.76 -18.60 4.48
C LEU A 353 -5.97 -17.48 5.17
N LEU A 354 -6.67 -16.49 5.75
CA LEU A 354 -6.04 -15.45 6.56
C LEU A 354 -5.43 -16.00 7.85
N PHE A 355 -6.10 -16.92 8.53
CA PHE A 355 -5.56 -17.61 9.71
C PHE A 355 -4.27 -18.37 9.37
N GLU A 356 -4.28 -19.19 8.32
CA GLU A 356 -3.09 -19.91 7.87
C GLU A 356 -1.99 -18.96 7.39
N GLY A 357 -2.33 -17.89 6.67
CA GLY A 357 -1.37 -16.87 6.28
C GLY A 357 -0.70 -16.16 7.46
N ARG A 358 -1.36 -16.10 8.63
CA ARG A 358 -0.82 -15.50 9.86
C ARG A 358 0.08 -16.44 10.66
N SER A 359 -0.01 -17.75 10.48
CA SER A 359 0.88 -18.70 11.16
C SER A 359 2.34 -18.56 10.70
N ILE A 360 2.55 -18.17 9.43
CA ILE A 360 3.87 -17.99 8.81
C ILE A 360 4.49 -16.61 9.13
N GLY A 361 3.67 -15.60 9.42
CA GLY A 361 4.17 -14.27 9.76
C GLY A 361 3.08 -13.22 9.90
N LYS A 362 3.45 -11.96 10.12
CA LYS A 362 2.47 -10.89 10.38
C LYS A 362 1.64 -10.58 9.13
N MET A 363 0.32 -10.78 9.21
CA MET A 363 -0.65 -10.32 8.21
C MET A 363 -1.76 -9.48 8.88
N PRO A 364 -1.44 -8.24 9.27
CA PRO A 364 -2.37 -7.35 9.96
C PRO A 364 -3.52 -6.88 9.04
N PRO A 365 -4.72 -6.62 9.60
CA PRO A 365 -5.87 -6.09 8.83
C PRO A 365 -5.60 -4.74 8.14
N ASN A 366 -4.65 -3.94 8.63
CA ASN A 366 -4.30 -2.64 8.04
C ASN A 366 -3.91 -2.75 6.55
N HIS A 367 -3.34 -3.88 6.13
CA HIS A 367 -2.93 -4.19 4.77
C HIS A 367 -4.09 -4.19 3.76
N PHE A 368 -5.31 -4.41 4.24
CA PHE A 368 -6.52 -4.45 3.41
C PHE A 368 -7.66 -3.61 4.02
N SER A 369 -7.32 -2.58 4.77
CA SER A 369 -8.28 -1.69 5.46
C SER A 369 -9.28 -0.99 4.53
N PHE A 370 -8.91 -0.80 3.25
CA PHE A 370 -9.83 -0.29 2.23
C PHE A 370 -11.04 -1.21 1.99
N LEU A 371 -10.97 -2.50 2.36
CA LEU A 371 -12.09 -3.43 2.27
C LEU A 371 -13.30 -2.93 3.04
N LYS A 372 -13.10 -2.21 4.15
CA LYS A 372 -14.19 -1.61 4.94
C LYS A 372 -15.10 -0.72 4.08
N MET A 373 -14.54 -0.04 3.08
CA MET A 373 -15.31 0.85 2.19
C MET A 373 -16.11 0.12 1.13
N VAL A 374 -15.70 -1.11 0.80
CA VAL A 374 -16.22 -1.89 -0.33
C VAL A 374 -17.20 -2.95 0.17
N ASP A 375 -16.80 -3.66 1.22
CA ASP A 375 -17.60 -4.68 1.88
C ASP A 375 -17.33 -4.67 3.39
N ARG A 376 -18.21 -3.96 4.12
CA ARG A 376 -18.11 -3.74 5.56
C ARG A 376 -18.21 -5.04 6.36
N GLN A 377 -19.11 -5.93 5.98
CA GLN A 377 -19.30 -7.20 6.70
C GLN A 377 -18.11 -8.14 6.49
N LEU A 378 -17.63 -8.27 5.24
CA LEU A 378 -16.43 -9.08 4.96
C LEU A 378 -15.20 -8.49 5.65
N TRP A 379 -15.09 -7.15 5.72
CA TRP A 379 -14.05 -6.49 6.51
C TRP A 379 -14.08 -6.94 7.97
N TYR A 380 -15.23 -6.89 8.66
CA TYR A 380 -15.32 -7.32 10.05
C TYR A 380 -15.07 -8.82 10.22
N ALA A 381 -15.58 -9.66 9.31
CA ALA A 381 -15.31 -11.09 9.32
C ALA A 381 -13.80 -11.41 9.29
N LEU A 382 -13.01 -10.66 8.51
CA LEU A 382 -11.56 -10.85 8.39
C LEU A 382 -10.76 -10.08 9.47
N ASN A 383 -11.24 -8.91 9.87
CA ASN A 383 -10.60 -8.11 10.92
C ASN A 383 -10.67 -8.81 12.28
N ASP A 384 -11.80 -9.48 12.56
CA ASP A 384 -12.03 -10.19 13.81
C ASP A 384 -11.32 -11.54 13.88
N GLU A 385 -10.66 -11.97 12.81
CA GLU A 385 -9.86 -13.20 12.83
C GLU A 385 -8.76 -13.11 13.90
N GLY A 386 -8.62 -14.14 14.72
CA GLY A 386 -7.69 -14.17 15.85
C GLY A 386 -8.14 -13.41 17.10
N LEU A 387 -9.31 -12.76 17.10
CA LEU A 387 -9.91 -12.18 18.31
C LEU A 387 -10.78 -13.22 19.04
N PRO A 388 -10.89 -13.13 20.39
CA PRO A 388 -11.74 -14.03 21.18
C PRO A 388 -13.25 -13.80 20.97
N GLY A 389 -13.64 -12.69 20.34
CA GLY A 389 -15.04 -12.36 20.08
C GLY A 389 -15.22 -11.65 18.74
N ALA A 390 -16.45 -11.67 18.23
CA ALA A 390 -16.81 -11.12 16.94
C ALA A 390 -17.53 -9.76 17.04
N SER A 391 -17.50 -9.01 15.96
CA SER A 391 -18.41 -7.89 15.71
C SER A 391 -19.82 -8.43 15.49
N ILE A 392 -20.83 -7.73 16.02
CA ILE A 392 -22.24 -8.12 15.86
C ILE A 392 -22.63 -8.24 14.37
N GLU A 393 -21.97 -7.47 13.51
CA GLU A 393 -22.15 -7.44 12.05
C GLU A 393 -21.62 -8.70 11.33
N ALA A 394 -20.75 -9.48 11.98
CA ALA A 394 -20.11 -10.68 11.42
C ALA A 394 -20.08 -11.86 12.42
N ALA A 395 -20.97 -11.84 13.42
CA ALA A 395 -21.03 -12.84 14.48
C ALA A 395 -21.47 -14.22 13.94
N GLY A 396 -22.41 -14.25 12.98
CA GLY A 396 -22.84 -15.47 12.33
C GLY A 396 -21.72 -16.14 11.54
N VAL A 397 -20.97 -15.35 10.76
CA VAL A 397 -19.78 -15.80 10.03
C VAL A 397 -18.74 -16.38 10.99
N TYR A 398 -18.52 -15.71 12.13
CA TYR A 398 -17.59 -16.19 13.16
C TYR A 398 -17.98 -17.54 13.73
N SER A 399 -19.23 -17.69 14.16
CA SER A 399 -19.75 -18.94 14.74
C SER A 399 -19.62 -20.09 13.75
N HIS A 400 -20.01 -19.87 12.50
CA HIS A 400 -19.97 -20.91 11.48
C HIS A 400 -18.53 -21.31 11.11
N TYR A 401 -17.64 -20.32 10.93
CA TYR A 401 -16.22 -20.59 10.68
C TYR A 401 -15.56 -21.40 11.80
N GLU A 402 -15.82 -21.05 13.07
CA GLU A 402 -15.24 -21.77 14.21
C GLU A 402 -15.70 -23.24 14.24
N LEU A 403 -16.97 -23.51 13.90
CA LEU A 403 -17.49 -24.87 13.81
C LEU A 403 -16.84 -25.65 12.66
N GLU A 404 -16.77 -25.08 11.45
CA GLU A 404 -16.14 -25.71 10.29
C GLU A 404 -14.65 -25.99 10.56
N ARG A 405 -13.95 -25.04 11.15
CA ARG A 405 -12.52 -25.18 11.49
C ARG A 405 -12.28 -26.28 12.54
N ARG A 406 -13.13 -26.38 13.57
CA ARG A 406 -12.98 -27.40 14.63
C ARG A 406 -13.36 -28.80 14.16
N SER A 407 -14.39 -28.90 13.32
CA SER A 407 -14.84 -30.18 12.77
C SER A 407 -13.98 -30.66 11.60
N GLY A 408 -13.31 -29.75 10.88
CA GLY A 408 -12.58 -30.06 9.66
C GLY A 408 -13.49 -30.47 8.50
N ILE A 409 -14.78 -30.16 8.58
CA ILE A 409 -15.78 -30.54 7.58
C ILE A 409 -16.61 -29.30 7.25
N LYS A 410 -16.84 -29.05 5.96
CA LYS A 410 -17.72 -27.98 5.50
C LYS A 410 -19.17 -28.28 5.86
N SER A 411 -19.91 -27.26 6.29
CA SER A 411 -21.35 -27.39 6.53
C SER A 411 -22.14 -26.39 5.70
N TYR A 412 -23.06 -26.86 4.88
CA TYR A 412 -23.94 -25.99 4.11
C TYR A 412 -25.00 -25.31 4.98
N PHE A 413 -25.36 -25.95 6.09
CA PHE A 413 -26.33 -25.39 7.02
C PHE A 413 -25.67 -24.32 7.89
N PRO A 414 -26.22 -23.10 7.96
CA PRO A 414 -25.71 -22.04 8.84
C PRO A 414 -25.69 -22.49 10.32
N HIS A 415 -24.52 -22.38 10.95
CA HIS A 415 -24.35 -22.75 12.36
C HIS A 415 -23.97 -21.52 13.18
N VAL A 416 -24.98 -20.86 13.73
CA VAL A 416 -24.87 -19.56 14.39
C VAL A 416 -25.12 -19.62 15.89
N GLN A 417 -25.34 -20.81 16.44
CA GLN A 417 -25.69 -21.03 17.84
C GLN A 417 -24.61 -20.52 18.80
N GLN A 418 -23.33 -20.66 18.45
CA GLN A 418 -22.23 -20.16 19.29
C GLN A 418 -22.26 -18.64 19.39
N ALA A 419 -22.66 -17.93 18.32
CA ALA A 419 -22.81 -16.48 18.37
C ALA A 419 -23.89 -16.11 19.40
N ILE A 420 -25.05 -16.77 19.34
CA ILE A 420 -26.20 -16.51 20.23
C ILE A 420 -25.83 -16.73 21.70
N VAL A 421 -25.24 -17.89 22.02
CA VAL A 421 -24.86 -18.24 23.40
C VAL A 421 -23.81 -17.28 23.97
N SER A 422 -22.97 -16.69 23.12
CA SER A 422 -21.92 -15.75 23.55
C SER A 422 -22.39 -14.30 23.75
N LEU A 423 -23.65 -13.99 23.44
CA LEU A 423 -24.17 -12.63 23.57
C LEU A 423 -24.37 -12.24 25.04
N SER A 424 -23.88 -11.05 25.38
CA SER A 424 -24.24 -10.38 26.62
C SER A 424 -25.29 -9.31 26.32
N TYR A 425 -26.46 -9.43 26.93
CA TYR A 425 -27.59 -8.53 26.76
C TYR A 425 -28.21 -8.17 28.11
N PRO A 426 -28.86 -7.00 28.24
CA PRO A 426 -29.49 -6.58 29.49
C PRO A 426 -30.59 -7.55 29.92
N LYS A 427 -30.91 -7.59 31.21
CA LYS A 427 -31.98 -8.46 31.72
C LYS A 427 -33.25 -7.69 32.07
N THR A 428 -33.12 -6.39 32.32
CA THR A 428 -34.23 -5.52 32.72
C THR A 428 -34.63 -4.57 31.59
N ILE A 429 -35.89 -4.14 31.60
CA ILE A 429 -36.41 -3.16 30.64
C ILE A 429 -35.70 -1.81 30.82
N ASP A 430 -35.41 -1.41 32.07
CA ASP A 430 -34.71 -0.17 32.36
C ASP A 430 -33.32 -0.11 31.71
N GLU A 431 -32.57 -1.22 31.77
CA GLU A 431 -31.27 -1.33 31.09
C GLU A 431 -31.45 -1.28 29.57
N PHE A 432 -32.49 -1.92 29.04
CA PHE A 432 -32.81 -1.90 27.61
C PHE A 432 -33.17 -0.50 27.09
N ASP A 433 -33.93 0.27 27.85
CA ASP A 433 -34.34 1.63 27.50
C ASP A 433 -33.16 2.62 27.55
N ARG A 434 -32.15 2.36 28.39
CA ARG A 434 -30.89 3.13 28.42
C ARG A 434 -29.96 2.89 27.22
N ILE A 435 -30.20 1.84 26.44
CA ILE A 435 -29.38 1.55 25.25
C ILE A 435 -29.57 2.67 24.23
N LYS A 436 -28.46 3.37 23.94
CA LYS A 436 -28.40 4.36 22.87
C LYS A 436 -28.47 3.67 21.51
N VAL A 437 -29.46 4.05 20.72
CA VAL A 437 -29.64 3.60 19.35
C VAL A 437 -29.14 4.70 18.41
N ILE A 438 -28.33 4.31 17.42
CA ILE A 438 -27.75 5.24 16.45
C ILE A 438 -28.41 4.98 15.09
N ASP A 439 -29.35 5.84 14.70
CA ASP A 439 -30.15 5.63 13.49
C ASP A 439 -29.35 5.87 12.20
N ASP A 440 -28.36 6.75 12.24
CA ASP A 440 -27.51 7.06 11.08
C ASP A 440 -26.34 6.09 10.87
N HIS A 441 -26.30 4.98 11.61
CA HIS A 441 -25.25 3.97 11.47
C HIS A 441 -25.52 3.06 10.26
N PRO A 442 -24.50 2.61 9.50
CA PRO A 442 -24.71 1.73 8.33
C PRO A 442 -25.45 0.42 8.65
N LEU A 443 -25.38 -0.05 9.90
CA LEU A 443 -26.16 -1.19 10.37
C LEU A 443 -27.67 -0.90 10.35
N SER A 444 -28.06 0.32 10.72
CA SER A 444 -29.46 0.74 10.77
C SER A 444 -30.07 0.83 9.38
N GLU A 445 -29.28 1.10 8.34
CA GLU A 445 -29.75 1.05 6.95
C GLU A 445 -30.17 -0.37 6.50
N LEU A 446 -29.66 -1.41 7.16
CA LEU A 446 -30.01 -2.81 6.85
C LEU A 446 -31.29 -3.28 7.54
N PHE A 447 -31.77 -2.58 8.56
CA PHE A 447 -32.92 -2.97 9.37
C PHE A 447 -33.90 -1.81 9.50
N ASP A 448 -35.06 -1.93 8.85
CA ASP A 448 -36.12 -0.91 8.76
C ASP A 448 -36.93 -0.69 10.05
N TYR A 449 -36.31 -0.90 11.21
CA TYR A 449 -36.96 -0.81 12.52
C TYR A 449 -36.37 0.35 13.31
N ASP A 450 -37.23 1.25 13.81
CA ASP A 450 -36.85 2.30 14.74
C ASP A 450 -37.30 1.98 16.19
N PRO A 451 -36.37 1.55 17.07
CA PRO A 451 -36.66 1.31 18.48
C PRO A 451 -37.13 2.55 19.25
N ASN A 452 -36.83 3.76 18.75
CA ASN A 452 -37.22 4.99 19.42
C ASN A 452 -38.73 5.26 19.30
N GLU A 453 -39.37 4.80 18.23
CA GLU A 453 -40.82 4.92 18.06
C GLU A 453 -41.58 4.12 19.11
N GLU A 454 -41.19 2.87 19.36
CA GLU A 454 -41.79 2.03 20.41
C GLU A 454 -41.60 2.64 21.80
N TYR A 455 -40.43 3.22 22.07
CA TYR A 455 -40.18 3.91 23.34
C TYR A 455 -41.04 5.17 23.50
N ARG A 456 -41.22 5.96 22.44
CA ARG A 456 -42.12 7.14 22.45
C ARG A 456 -43.57 6.73 22.66
N ALA A 457 -44.04 5.72 21.94
CA ALA A 457 -45.39 5.17 22.10
C ALA A 457 -45.64 4.69 23.54
N HIS A 458 -44.64 4.07 24.17
CA HIS A 458 -44.71 3.69 25.57
C HIS A 458 -44.85 4.91 26.51
N ILE A 459 -44.05 5.96 26.32
CA ILE A 459 -44.13 7.19 27.12
C ILE A 459 -45.51 7.85 26.95
N GLU A 460 -46.04 7.88 25.73
CA GLU A 460 -47.38 8.42 25.45
C GLU A 460 -48.46 7.59 26.15
N LYS A 461 -48.36 6.26 26.10
CA LYS A 461 -49.29 5.36 26.81
C LYS A 461 -49.24 5.57 28.33
N LEU A 462 -48.05 5.74 28.91
CA LEU A 462 -47.88 6.07 30.34
C LEU A 462 -48.53 7.39 30.76
N LYS A 463 -48.59 8.37 29.85
CA LYS A 463 -49.22 9.68 30.12
C LYS A 463 -50.74 9.62 30.00
N ASN A 464 -51.25 8.88 29.02
CA ASN A 464 -52.65 8.90 28.64
C ASN A 464 -53.50 7.84 29.34
N ASP A 465 -52.90 6.71 29.77
CA ASP A 465 -53.60 5.57 30.35
C ASP A 465 -53.18 5.39 31.83
N PRO A 466 -54.03 5.78 32.81
CA PRO A 466 -53.72 5.67 34.23
C PRO A 466 -53.64 4.23 34.71
N ASP A 467 -54.38 3.30 34.11
CA ASP A 467 -54.39 1.88 34.46
C ASP A 467 -53.09 1.21 34.00
N TYR A 468 -52.66 1.52 32.78
CA TYR A 468 -51.36 1.10 32.28
C TYR A 468 -50.23 1.64 33.17
N ARG A 469 -50.27 2.92 33.56
CA ARG A 469 -49.28 3.51 34.47
C ARG A 469 -49.23 2.79 35.82
N LEU A 470 -50.38 2.51 36.43
CA LEU A 470 -50.46 1.79 37.70
C LEU A 470 -49.88 0.38 37.58
N LYS A 471 -50.19 -0.33 36.49
CA LYS A 471 -49.63 -1.66 36.20
C LYS A 471 -48.11 -1.62 36.06
N GLN A 472 -47.56 -0.62 35.39
CA GLN A 472 -46.10 -0.43 35.27
C GLN A 472 -45.44 -0.12 36.61
N THR A 473 -46.07 0.69 37.47
CA THR A 473 -45.54 1.00 38.81
C THR A 473 -45.47 -0.26 39.68
N ILE A 474 -46.52 -1.09 39.67
CA ILE A 474 -46.55 -2.35 40.42
C ILE A 474 -45.46 -3.31 39.93
N LEU A 475 -45.23 -3.39 38.61
CA LEU A 475 -44.16 -4.21 38.04
C LEU A 475 -42.76 -3.68 38.38
N GLY A 476 -42.59 -2.36 38.51
CA GLY A 476 -41.35 -1.73 38.96
C GLY A 476 -41.03 -2.07 40.42
N ASP A 477 -42.03 -2.02 41.30
CA ASP A 477 -41.87 -2.32 42.73
C ASP A 477 -41.66 -3.82 43.00
N ALA A 478 -42.19 -4.71 42.15
CA ALA A 478 -42.01 -6.17 42.27
C ALA A 478 -40.62 -6.67 41.83
N ASN A 479 -39.86 -5.84 41.09
CA ASN A 479 -38.53 -6.17 40.56
C ASN A 479 -37.38 -5.49 41.33
N LEU A 480 -37.69 -4.70 42.36
CA LEU A 480 -36.77 -4.16 43.37
C LEU A 480 -36.69 -5.10 44.58
#